data_AF-X1CX83-F1
#
_entry.id   AF-X1CX83-F1
#
_cell.length_a   1.000
_cell.length_b   1.000
_cell.length_c   1.000
_cell.angle_alpha   90.00
_cell.angle_beta   90.00
_cell.angle_gamma   90.00
#
_symmetry.space_group_name_H-M   'P 1'
#
loop_
_entity.id
_entity.type
_entity.pdbx_description
1 polymer ?
#
loop_
_entity_poly.entity_id
_entity_poly.type
_entity_poly.pdbx_seq_one_letter_code
_entity_poly.pdbx_strand_id
1 'polypeptide(L)' 'MIWVTRDYVHIDRVASPWLIKRFVDKRAQFIFLPRDEISDFVAKTGAIPFDTHLLKSVLYSTLV' A
#
# COMPACT_ATOMS: atom_id res chain seq x y z
N MET A 1 5.52 -4.82 -10.81
CA MET A 1 4.47 -5.04 -9.80
C MET A 1 3.91 -3.69 -9.37
N ILE A 2 2.64 -3.61 -8.98
CA ILE A 2 2.04 -2.38 -8.44
C ILE A 2 2.21 -2.38 -6.92
N TRP A 3 2.77 -1.29 -6.40
CA TRP A 3 2.98 -1.07 -4.98
C TRP A 3 2.13 0.11 -4.54
N VAL A 4 1.46 -0.01 -3.40
CA VAL A 4 0.55 1.02 -2.91
C VAL A 4 0.92 1.44 -1.49
N THR A 5 0.83 2.73 -1.20
CA THR A 5 0.95 3.26 0.16
C THR A 5 -0.03 4.41 0.37
N ARG A 6 -0.11 4.89 1.60
CA ARG A 6 -0.95 6.03 1.96
C ARG A 6 -0.38 7.33 1.41
N ASP A 7 -1.27 8.21 0.99
CA ASP A 7 -0.99 9.60 0.65
C ASP A 7 -0.40 10.35 1.86
N TYR A 8 0.13 11.56 1.63
CA TYR A 8 1.01 12.34 2.51
C TYR A 8 2.50 11.97 2.49
N VAL A 9 3.33 13.02 2.53
CA VAL A 9 4.79 12.92 2.49
C VAL A 9 5.31 12.54 3.88
N HIS A 10 5.89 11.35 3.96
CA HIS A 10 6.77 10.93 5.04
C HIS A 10 8.07 10.41 4.42
N ILE A 11 9.19 10.60 5.11
CA ILE A 11 10.51 10.21 4.60
C ILE A 11 10.55 8.74 4.17
N ASP A 12 9.92 7.85 4.96
CA ASP A 12 9.86 6.42 4.69
C ASP A 12 9.07 6.09 3.42
N ARG A 13 8.04 6.87 3.08
CA ARG A 13 7.21 6.69 1.88
C ARG A 13 7.87 7.17 0.60
N VAL A 14 8.93 7.98 0.72
CA VAL A 14 9.76 8.42 -0.42
C VAL A 14 11.00 7.52 -0.56
N ALA A 15 11.61 7.12 0.56
CA ALA A 15 12.77 6.24 0.56
C ALA A 15 12.43 4.80 0.16
N SER A 16 11.30 4.25 0.63
CA SER A 16 10.91 2.87 0.34
C SER A 16 10.73 2.59 -1.16
N PRO A 17 10.05 3.45 -1.96
CA PRO A 17 9.99 3.28 -3.41
C PRO A 17 11.35 3.22 -4.09
N TRP A 18 12.32 4.02 -3.63
CA TRP A 18 13.68 4.00 -4.16
C TRP A 18 14.36 2.65 -3.89
N LEU A 19 14.26 2.13 -2.66
CA LEU A 19 14.80 0.83 -2.28
C LEU A 19 14.15 -0.32 -3.07
N ILE A 20 12.81 -0.31 -3.18
CA ILE A 20 12.06 -1.32 -3.92
C ILE A 20 12.50 -1.33 -5.39
N LYS A 21 12.61 -0.16 -6.04
CA LYS A 21 13.09 -0.06 -7.42
C LYS A 21 14.53 -0.53 -7.58
N ARG A 22 15.38 -0.27 -6.59
CA ARG A 22 16.81 -0.57 -6.66
C ARG A 22 17.10 -2.06 -6.48
N PHE A 23 16.41 -2.71 -5.54
CA PHE A 23 16.79 -4.03 -5.05
C PHE A 23 15.73 -5.13 -5.25
N VAL A 24 14.45 -4.79 -5.41
CA VAL A 24 13.35 -5.77 -5.47
C VAL A 24 12.78 -5.87 -6.88
N ASP A 25 12.24 -4.77 -7.41
CA ASP A 25 11.58 -4.73 -8.72
C ASP A 25 11.89 -3.42 -9.44
N LYS A 26 12.80 -3.47 -10.43
CA LYS A 26 13.18 -2.32 -11.26
C LYS A 26 12.02 -1.72 -12.06
N ARG A 27 10.96 -2.50 -12.31
CA ARG A 27 9.75 -2.09 -13.04
C ARG A 27 8.58 -1.80 -12.10
N ALA A 28 8.83 -1.63 -10.80
CA ALA A 28 7.81 -1.28 -9.83
C ALA A 28 7.11 0.03 -10.19
N GLN A 29 5.79 0.01 -10.09
CA GLN A 29 4.92 1.18 -10.20
C GLN A 29 4.36 1.48 -8.81
N PHE A 30 4.31 2.77 -8.44
CA PHE A 30 3.88 3.21 -7.13
C PHE A 30 2.62 4.04 -7.22
N ILE A 31 1.66 3.74 -6.35
CA ILE A 31 0.38 4.44 -6.25
C ILE A 31 0.24 4.92 -4.80
N PHE A 32 -0.16 6.19 -4.65
CA PHE A 32 -0.41 6.83 -3.37
C PHE A 32 -1.90 7.14 -3.29
N LEU A 33 -2.57 6.62 -2.26
CA LEU A 33 -4.02 6.76 -2.09
C LEU A 33 -4.36 7.16 -0.66
N PRO A 34 -5.52 7.80 -0.43
CA PRO A 34 -6.08 7.95 0.91
C PRO A 34 -6.11 6.62 1.66
N ARG A 35 -5.85 6.65 2.96
CA ARG A 35 -5.69 5.44 3.80
C ARG A 35 -6.88 4.48 3.71
N ASP A 36 -8.08 5.05 3.65
CA ASP A 36 -9.37 4.37 3.56
C ASP A 36 -9.58 3.65 2.21
N GLU A 37 -8.92 4.09 1.13
CA GLU A 37 -9.04 3.48 -0.20
C GLU A 37 -8.07 2.32 -0.42
N ILE A 38 -7.00 2.20 0.38
CA ILE A 38 -5.92 1.22 0.17
C ILE A 38 -6.45 -0.22 0.22
N SER A 39 -7.31 -0.55 1.18
CA SER A 39 -7.80 -1.92 1.36
C SER A 39 -8.58 -2.38 0.13
N ASP A 40 -9.48 -1.52 -0.36
CA ASP A 40 -10.29 -1.79 -1.55
C ASP A 40 -9.43 -1.85 -2.82
N PHE A 41 -8.43 -0.98 -2.93
CA PHE A 41 -7.49 -0.98 -4.04
C PHE A 41 -6.68 -2.28 -4.10
N VAL A 42 -6.14 -2.73 -2.97
CA VAL A 42 -5.40 -4.00 -2.85
C VAL A 42 -6.31 -5.18 -3.20
N ALA A 43 -7.53 -5.22 -2.67
CA ALA A 43 -8.49 -6.29 -2.96
C ALA A 43 -8.85 -6.39 -4.46
N LYS A 44 -8.97 -5.24 -5.16
CA LYS A 44 -9.32 -5.19 -6.58
C LYS A 44 -8.16 -5.47 -7.52
N THR A 45 -6.95 -5.00 -7.18
CA THR A 45 -5.81 -4.98 -8.11
C THR A 45 -4.72 -5.99 -7.78
N GLY A 46 -4.72 -6.55 -6.56
CA GLY A 46 -3.62 -7.37 -6.07
C GLY A 46 -2.32 -6.57 -5.83
N ALA A 47 -2.41 -5.24 -5.72
CA ALA A 47 -1.26 -4.40 -5.41
C ALA A 47 -0.64 -4.73 -4.05
N ILE A 48 0.66 -4.51 -3.92
CA ILE A 48 1.41 -4.82 -2.70
C ILE A 48 1.46 -3.57 -1.80
N PRO A 49 0.84 -3.60 -0.61
CA PRO A 49 0.90 -2.47 0.31
C PRO A 49 2.26 -2.37 1.01
N PHE A 50 2.76 -1.15 1.22
CA PHE A 50 3.94 -0.85 2.05
C PHE A 50 3.72 0.42 2.89
N ASP A 51 4.41 0.54 4.04
CA ASP A 51 4.23 1.64 5.03
C ASP A 51 2.76 1.99 5.37
N THR A 52 1.89 0.97 5.38
CA THR A 52 0.47 1.16 5.65
C THR A 52 -0.12 -0.06 6.34
N HIS A 53 -1.09 0.17 7.22
CA HIS A 53 -1.87 -0.90 7.83
C HIS A 53 -3.13 -1.10 7.01
N LEU A 54 -3.33 -2.33 6.51
CA LEU A 54 -4.60 -2.71 5.90
C LEU A 54 -5.67 -2.72 7.01
N LEU A 55 -6.65 -1.83 6.89
CA LEU A 55 -7.84 -1.92 7.70
C LEU A 55 -8.51 -3.26 7.36
N LYS A 56 -8.56 -4.19 8.32
CA LYS A 56 -9.29 -5.45 8.17
C LYS A 56 -10.79 -5.13 8.05
N SER A 57 -11.28 -4.78 6.87
CA SER A 57 -12.69 -4.44 6.65
C SER A 57 -13.65 -5.65 6.69
N VAL A 58 -13.22 -6.84 7.16
CA VAL A 58 -14.07 -8.05 7.13
C VAL A 58 -14.04 -8.91 8.41
N LEU A 59 -13.43 -8.50 9.53
CA LEU A 59 -13.35 -9.41 10.72
C LEU A 59 -13.88 -8.87 12.06
N TYR A 60 -14.56 -7.72 12.09
CA TYR A 60 -15.14 -7.20 13.34
C TYR A 60 -16.66 -6.94 13.32
N SER A 61 -17.38 -7.38 12.28
CA SER A 61 -18.86 -7.26 12.23
C SER A 61 -19.62 -8.51 12.70
N THR A 62 -18.93 -9.57 13.16
CA THR A 62 -19.57 -10.81 13.64
C THR A 62 -19.12 -11.22 15.04
N LEU A 63 -18.42 -10.32 15.76
CA LEU A 63 -18.01 -10.52 17.14
C LEU A 63 -18.37 -9.28 17.98
N VAL A 64 -19.66 -8.93 17.96
CA VAL A 64 -20.38 -8.34 19.10
C VAL A 64 -21.77 -8.96 19.09
#